data_AF-A0A377NDR5-F1
#
_entry.id   AF-A0A377NDR5-F1
#
_cell.length_a   1.000
_cell.length_b   1.000
_cell.length_c   1.000
_cell.angle_alpha   90.00
_cell.angle_beta   90.00
_cell.angle_gamma   90.00
#
_symmetry.space_group_name_H-M   'P 1'
#
loop_
_entity.id
_entity.type
_entity.pdbx_description
1 polymer ?
#
loop_
_entity_poly.entity_id
_entity_poly.type
_entity_poly.pdbx_seq_one_letter_code
_entity_poly.pdbx_strand_id
1 'polypeptide(L)'
;MTLVGTLTLKNSGLVEAKNVTLISLVLGTLVAFIVALVMLRDSPLKAIKAGGQTMDTVGWAAILPQMLAALGALFALAGVGGVVADLVKSIIPLGSPLAIIVAYTFGMALFTMIMGNGFAAFPVMTAGIGLPLIVNQLGGNPAIMGAIGMLSGFCGTLMTPMAANFNIVPAALLELQDKNGVIKAQWLTGALLLLVNTALMYFFVFRF
;
A
#
# COMPACT_ATOMS: atom_id res chain seq x y z
N MET A 1 -15.26 5.34 10.73
CA MET A 1 -16.35 4.35 10.63
C MET A 1 -15.90 2.98 10.12
N THR A 2 -15.04 2.89 9.11
CA THR A 2 -14.49 1.62 8.60
C THR A 2 -13.81 0.78 9.69
N LEU A 3 -12.97 1.39 10.51
CA LEU A 3 -12.27 0.71 11.61
C LEU A 3 -13.24 0.21 12.69
N VAL A 4 -14.24 1.03 13.06
CA VAL A 4 -15.28 0.68 14.03
C VAL A 4 -16.16 -0.44 13.49
N GLY A 5 -16.63 -0.35 12.24
CA GLY A 5 -17.42 -1.41 11.59
C GLY A 5 -16.65 -2.72 11.47
N THR A 6 -15.36 -2.67 11.17
CA THR A 6 -14.52 -3.88 11.08
C THR A 6 -14.36 -4.58 12.43
N LEU A 7 -14.39 -3.83 13.53
CA LEU A 7 -14.27 -4.36 14.88
C LEU A 7 -15.61 -4.80 15.48
N THR A 8 -16.73 -4.14 15.14
CA THR A 8 -18.05 -4.43 15.71
C THR A 8 -18.88 -5.43 14.91
N LEU A 9 -18.81 -5.39 13.57
CA LEU A 9 -19.62 -6.28 12.71
C LEU A 9 -19.07 -7.70 12.64
N LYS A 10 -17.78 -7.90 12.93
CA LYS A 10 -17.12 -9.21 12.88
C LYS A 10 -17.72 -10.24 13.84
N ASN A 11 -18.32 -9.80 14.95
CA ASN A 11 -18.96 -10.65 15.97
C ASN A 11 -20.49 -10.65 15.89
N SER A 12 -21.09 -9.99 14.90
CA SER A 12 -22.55 -9.81 14.83
C SER A 12 -23.32 -10.96 14.16
N GLY A 13 -22.63 -11.90 13.50
CA GLY A 13 -23.25 -13.02 12.78
C GLY A 13 -24.05 -12.65 11.52
N LEU A 14 -24.26 -11.36 11.26
CA LEU A 14 -25.05 -10.83 10.14
C LEU A 14 -24.26 -10.72 8.82
N VAL A 15 -22.93 -10.79 8.89
CA VAL A 15 -22.03 -10.51 7.76
C VAL A 15 -20.90 -11.53 7.73
N GLU A 16 -20.61 -12.05 6.54
CA GLU A 16 -19.50 -12.95 6.29
C GLU A 16 -18.16 -12.26 6.60
N ALA A 17 -17.33 -12.85 7.47
CA ALA A 17 -16.11 -12.23 8.01
C ALA A 17 -15.15 -11.71 6.92
N LYS A 18 -15.17 -12.33 5.74
CA LYS A 18 -14.36 -11.97 4.57
C LYS A 18 -14.74 -10.61 3.95
N ASN A 19 -16.02 -10.22 4.03
CA ASN A 19 -16.56 -9.02 3.38
C ASN A 19 -16.76 -7.85 4.33
N VAL A 20 -16.47 -8.03 5.63
CA VAL A 20 -16.68 -7.02 6.66
C VAL A 20 -15.98 -5.70 6.35
N THR A 21 -14.76 -5.72 5.82
CA THR A 21 -14.01 -4.51 5.44
C THR A 21 -14.66 -3.77 4.28
N LEU A 22 -15.10 -4.48 3.24
CA LEU A 22 -15.80 -3.89 2.09
C LEU A 22 -17.13 -3.29 2.51
N ILE A 23 -17.91 -4.01 3.33
CA ILE A 23 -19.20 -3.53 3.82
C ILE A 23 -19.03 -2.32 4.73
N SER A 24 -18.01 -2.33 5.61
CA SER A 24 -17.70 -1.19 6.47
C SER A 24 -17.25 0.04 5.67
N LEU A 25 -16.58 -0.16 4.52
CA LEU A 25 -16.21 0.91 3.60
C LEU A 25 -17.45 1.52 2.93
N VAL A 26 -18.36 0.68 2.41
CA VAL A 26 -19.62 1.13 1.79
C VAL A 26 -20.49 1.90 2.79
N LEU A 27 -20.65 1.39 4.01
CA LEU A 27 -21.39 2.09 5.05
C LEU A 27 -20.71 3.42 5.40
N GLY A 28 -19.38 3.43 5.51
CA GLY A 28 -18.61 4.64 5.78
C GLY A 28 -18.77 5.71 4.71
N THR A 29 -18.73 5.34 3.43
CA THR A 29 -18.91 6.28 2.31
C THR A 29 -20.33 6.81 2.23
N LEU A 30 -21.35 5.97 2.47
CA LEU A 30 -22.74 6.43 2.53
C LEU A 30 -22.98 7.45 3.65
N VAL A 31 -22.46 7.19 4.85
CA VAL A 31 -22.58 8.14 5.96
C VAL A 31 -21.84 9.44 5.65
N ALA A 32 -20.61 9.37 5.11
CA ALA A 32 -19.87 10.55 4.72
C ALA A 32 -20.61 11.38 3.65
N PHE A 33 -21.24 10.72 2.67
CA PHE A 33 -22.05 11.38 1.65
C PHE A 33 -23.27 12.09 2.24
N ILE A 34 -23.99 11.44 3.15
CA ILE A 34 -25.14 12.05 3.84
C ILE A 34 -24.68 13.28 4.66
N VAL A 35 -23.59 13.14 5.43
CA VAL A 35 -23.04 14.26 6.22
C VAL A 35 -22.64 15.42 5.31
N ALA A 36 -21.99 15.14 4.17
CA ALA A 36 -21.64 16.18 3.20
C ALA A 36 -22.87 16.89 2.62
N LEU A 37 -23.94 16.16 2.28
CA LEU A 37 -25.20 16.76 1.82
C LEU A 37 -25.82 17.67 2.88
N VAL A 38 -25.80 17.26 4.16
CA VAL A 38 -26.32 18.06 5.28
C VAL A 38 -25.47 19.32 5.49
N MET A 39 -24.14 19.22 5.40
CA MET A 39 -23.23 20.35 5.59
C MET A 39 -23.32 21.37 4.45
N LEU A 40 -23.33 20.91 3.20
CA LEU A 40 -23.35 21.78 2.02
C LEU A 40 -24.77 22.24 1.66
N ARG A 41 -25.81 21.61 2.22
CA ARG A 41 -27.23 21.90 1.95
C ARG A 41 -27.57 21.91 0.45
N ASP A 42 -26.95 21.05 -0.34
CA ASP A 42 -27.14 20.97 -1.79
C ASP A 42 -27.90 19.70 -2.21
N SER A 43 -28.34 19.65 -3.46
CA SER A 43 -29.14 18.54 -3.97
C SER A 43 -28.31 17.27 -4.24
N PRO A 44 -28.83 16.06 -3.94
CA PRO A 44 -28.12 14.81 -4.15
C PRO A 44 -27.83 14.56 -5.64
N LEU A 45 -28.70 14.98 -6.55
CA LEU A 45 -28.47 14.85 -7.99
C LEU A 45 -27.28 15.68 -8.47
N LYS A 46 -27.10 16.90 -7.94
CA LYS A 46 -25.93 17.72 -8.27
C LYS A 46 -24.65 17.07 -7.76
N ALA A 47 -24.67 16.54 -6.54
CA ALA A 47 -23.52 15.86 -5.94
C ALA A 47 -23.08 14.64 -6.77
N ILE A 48 -24.04 13.83 -7.24
CA ILE A 48 -23.76 12.68 -8.11
C ILE A 48 -23.21 13.13 -9.47
N LYS A 49 -23.79 14.16 -10.08
CA LYS A 49 -23.33 14.67 -11.38
C LYS A 49 -21.92 15.25 -11.31
N ALA A 50 -21.62 16.04 -10.28
CA ALA A 50 -20.29 16.58 -10.04
C ALA A 50 -19.28 15.47 -9.74
N GLY A 51 -19.65 14.48 -8.92
CA GLY A 51 -18.82 13.30 -8.66
C GLY A 51 -18.50 12.50 -9.92
N GLY A 52 -19.45 12.37 -10.83
CA GLY A 52 -19.24 11.77 -12.16
C GLY A 52 -18.20 12.55 -12.98
N GLN A 53 -18.33 13.88 -13.07
CA GLN A 53 -17.36 14.72 -13.78
C GLN A 53 -15.95 14.62 -13.17
N THR A 54 -15.84 14.60 -11.83
CA THR A 54 -14.56 14.36 -11.17
C THR A 54 -14.02 12.98 -11.55
N MET A 55 -14.85 11.94 -11.52
CA MET A 55 -14.45 10.59 -11.91
C MET A 55 -14.00 10.53 -13.38
N ASP A 56 -14.62 11.28 -14.28
CA ASP A 56 -14.21 11.35 -15.68
C ASP A 56 -12.80 11.97 -15.82
N THR A 57 -12.47 12.99 -15.00
CA THR A 57 -11.14 13.62 -15.02
C THR A 57 -10.02 12.74 -14.46
N VAL A 58 -10.31 11.92 -13.44
CA VAL A 58 -9.32 11.06 -12.76
C VAL A 58 -9.55 9.56 -12.97
N GLY A 59 -10.40 9.18 -13.92
CA GLY A 59 -10.86 7.80 -14.10
C GLY A 59 -9.72 6.83 -14.44
N TRP A 60 -8.73 7.30 -15.18
CA TRP A 60 -7.51 6.54 -15.48
C TRP A 60 -6.74 6.16 -14.21
N ALA A 61 -6.71 7.05 -13.21
CA ALA A 61 -6.06 6.81 -11.91
C ALA A 61 -6.93 5.92 -11.00
N ALA A 62 -8.26 6.03 -11.11
CA ALA A 62 -9.20 5.21 -10.33
C ALA A 62 -9.08 3.71 -10.63
N ILE A 63 -8.79 3.33 -11.88
CA ILE A 63 -8.63 1.92 -12.30
C ILE A 63 -7.24 1.37 -11.95
N LEU A 64 -6.24 2.24 -11.75
CA LEU A 64 -4.85 1.86 -11.58
C LEU A 64 -4.60 0.87 -10.42
N PRO A 65 -5.17 1.04 -9.19
CA PRO A 65 -4.97 0.08 -8.11
C PRO A 65 -5.43 -1.35 -8.46
N GLN A 66 -6.52 -1.48 -9.22
CA GLN A 66 -7.04 -2.79 -9.64
C GLN A 66 -6.11 -3.44 -10.66
N MET A 67 -5.58 -2.66 -11.61
CA MET A 67 -4.58 -3.14 -12.57
C MET A 67 -3.28 -3.58 -11.88
N LEU A 68 -2.83 -2.83 -10.88
CA LEU A 68 -1.63 -3.15 -10.11
C LEU A 68 -1.81 -4.39 -9.23
N ALA A 69 -3.00 -4.58 -8.65
CA ALA A 69 -3.33 -5.80 -7.94
C ALA A 69 -3.31 -7.02 -8.88
N ALA A 70 -3.86 -6.89 -10.08
CA ALA A 70 -3.80 -7.93 -11.11
C ALA A 70 -2.36 -8.22 -11.55
N LEU A 71 -1.53 -7.18 -11.73
CA LEU A 71 -0.11 -7.33 -12.05
C LEU A 71 0.67 -8.06 -10.94
N GLY A 72 0.41 -7.71 -9.67
CA GLY A 72 1.00 -8.40 -8.53
C GLY A 72 0.64 -9.89 -8.49
N ALA A 73 -0.62 -10.23 -8.79
CA ALA A 73 -1.06 -11.62 -8.93
C ALA A 73 -0.37 -12.32 -10.12
N LEU A 74 -0.22 -11.63 -11.26
CA LEU A 74 0.49 -12.15 -12.43
C LEU A 74 1.96 -12.47 -12.10
N PHE A 75 2.66 -11.59 -11.37
CA PHE A 75 4.05 -11.84 -10.96
C PHE A 75 4.18 -12.98 -9.96
N ALA A 76 3.20 -13.13 -9.06
CA ALA A 76 3.16 -14.28 -8.17
C ALA A 76 3.01 -15.59 -8.96
N LEU A 77 2.12 -15.62 -9.96
CA LEU A 77 1.93 -16.77 -10.84
C LEU A 77 3.14 -17.04 -11.74
N ALA A 78 3.80 -16.00 -12.23
CA ALA A 78 4.99 -16.10 -13.06
C ALA A 78 6.27 -16.47 -12.28
N GLY A 79 6.19 -16.59 -10.95
CA GLY A 79 7.32 -17.01 -10.12
C GLY A 79 8.42 -15.97 -9.97
N VAL A 80 8.13 -14.67 -10.21
CA VAL A 80 9.12 -13.58 -10.13
C VAL A 80 9.76 -13.51 -8.73
N GLY A 81 9.01 -13.86 -7.68
CA GLY A 81 9.54 -13.94 -6.32
C GLY A 81 10.72 -14.91 -6.18
N GLY A 82 10.71 -16.04 -6.89
CA GLY A 82 11.81 -17.00 -6.87
C GLY A 82 13.10 -16.42 -7.43
N VAL A 83 13.02 -15.73 -8.56
CA VAL A 83 14.17 -15.03 -9.18
C VAL A 83 14.75 -13.98 -8.24
N VAL A 84 13.90 -13.20 -7.57
CA VAL A 84 14.33 -12.21 -6.57
C VAL A 84 14.98 -12.90 -5.37
N ALA A 85 14.43 -14.02 -4.89
CA ALA A 85 15.00 -14.78 -3.79
C ALA A 85 16.43 -15.26 -4.10
N ASP A 86 16.65 -15.79 -5.30
CA ASP A 86 17.96 -16.30 -5.72
C ASP A 86 18.99 -15.18 -5.83
N LEU A 87 18.60 -14.04 -6.41
CA LEU A 87 19.45 -12.85 -6.47
C LEU A 87 19.85 -12.39 -5.06
N VAL A 88 18.87 -12.28 -4.16
CA VAL A 88 19.09 -11.82 -2.78
C VAL A 88 20.00 -12.79 -2.00
N LYS A 89 19.78 -14.10 -2.12
CA LYS A 89 20.61 -15.12 -1.46
C LYS A 89 22.06 -15.10 -1.92
N SER A 90 22.32 -14.70 -3.17
CA SER A 90 23.69 -14.60 -3.70
C SER A 90 24.47 -13.38 -3.18
N ILE A 91 23.77 -12.33 -2.75
CA ILE A 91 24.38 -11.04 -2.36
C ILE A 91 24.40 -10.89 -0.84
N ILE A 92 23.40 -11.44 -0.14
CA ILE A 92 23.15 -11.13 1.28
C ILE A 92 23.60 -12.27 2.18
N PRO A 93 24.33 -11.99 3.28
CA PRO A 93 24.66 -12.98 4.29
C PRO A 93 23.39 -13.43 5.02
N LEU A 94 22.90 -14.63 4.67
CA LEU A 94 21.66 -15.21 5.17
C LEU A 94 21.65 -15.50 6.69
N GLY A 95 22.81 -15.38 7.35
CA GLY A 95 22.93 -15.53 8.80
C GLY A 95 22.57 -14.28 9.61
N SER A 96 22.35 -13.12 8.98
CA SER A 96 22.04 -11.87 9.68
C SER A 96 20.56 -11.48 9.54
N PRO A 97 19.77 -11.52 10.63
CA PRO A 97 18.38 -11.08 10.61
C PRO A 97 18.23 -9.62 10.17
N LEU A 98 19.16 -8.75 10.58
CA LEU A 98 19.17 -7.34 10.21
C LEU A 98 19.36 -7.19 8.69
N ALA A 99 20.28 -7.93 8.09
CA ALA A 99 20.52 -7.85 6.65
C ALA A 99 19.29 -8.28 5.85
N ILE A 100 18.61 -9.34 6.26
CA ILE A 100 17.37 -9.82 5.63
C ILE A 100 16.24 -8.78 5.77
N ILE A 101 16.08 -8.16 6.95
CA ILE A 101 15.07 -7.13 7.18
C ILE A 101 15.34 -5.88 6.34
N VAL A 102 16.59 -5.43 6.27
CA VAL A 102 16.99 -4.31 5.41
C VAL A 102 16.71 -4.64 3.95
N ALA A 103 17.06 -5.85 3.50
CA ALA A 103 16.79 -6.31 2.15
C ALA A 103 15.29 -6.29 1.81
N TYR A 104 14.45 -6.75 2.74
CA TYR A 104 13.01 -6.76 2.54
C TYR A 104 12.43 -5.35 2.54
N THR A 105 12.76 -4.52 3.53
CA THR A 105 12.18 -3.16 3.69
C THR A 105 12.64 -2.19 2.61
N PHE A 106 13.96 -2.12 2.34
CA PHE A 106 14.50 -1.30 1.26
C PHE A 106 14.18 -1.90 -0.11
N GLY A 107 14.19 -3.23 -0.25
CA GLY A 107 13.74 -3.89 -1.47
C GLY A 107 12.27 -3.57 -1.77
N MET A 108 11.40 -3.61 -0.77
CA MET A 108 10.00 -3.18 -0.88
C MET A 108 9.89 -1.73 -1.37
N ALA A 109 10.63 -0.81 -0.78
CA ALA A 109 10.63 0.60 -1.19
C ALA A 109 11.17 0.79 -2.61
N LEU A 110 12.30 0.17 -2.96
CA LEU A 110 12.95 0.28 -4.26
C LEU A 110 12.10 -0.31 -5.38
N PHE A 111 11.59 -1.52 -5.17
CA PHE A 111 10.72 -2.19 -6.14
C PHE A 111 9.42 -1.42 -6.33
N THR A 112 8.91 -0.80 -5.25
CA THR A 112 7.79 0.13 -5.33
C THR A 112 8.14 1.39 -6.12
N MET A 113 9.34 1.95 -5.95
CA MET A 113 9.76 3.11 -6.75
C MET A 113 9.80 2.78 -8.25
N ILE A 114 10.18 1.55 -8.61
CA ILE A 114 10.23 1.05 -9.99
C ILE A 114 8.83 0.78 -10.56
N MET A 115 7.84 0.41 -9.74
CA MET A 115 6.49 0.09 -10.22
C MET A 115 5.46 1.20 -9.98
N GLY A 116 5.81 2.23 -9.22
CA GLY A 116 4.92 3.32 -8.84
C GLY A 116 3.90 2.98 -7.76
N ASN A 117 3.90 1.76 -7.20
CA ASN A 117 2.95 1.38 -6.16
C ASN A 117 3.34 0.17 -5.30
N GLY A 118 3.06 0.27 -3.99
CA GLY A 118 3.34 -0.80 -3.02
C GLY A 118 2.55 -2.08 -3.23
N PHE A 119 1.30 -2.01 -3.73
CA PHE A 119 0.46 -3.19 -3.98
C PHE A 119 1.00 -4.11 -5.07
N ALA A 120 1.71 -3.56 -6.07
CA ALA A 120 2.37 -4.36 -7.09
C ALA A 120 3.67 -5.00 -6.56
N ALA A 121 4.40 -4.29 -5.68
CA ALA A 121 5.67 -4.75 -5.13
C ALA A 121 5.51 -5.83 -4.08
N PHE A 122 4.43 -5.74 -3.31
CA PHE A 122 4.23 -6.58 -2.14
C PHE A 122 4.23 -8.08 -2.44
N PRO A 123 3.50 -8.62 -3.44
CA PRO A 123 3.52 -10.04 -3.74
C PRO A 123 4.91 -10.56 -4.12
N VAL A 124 5.65 -9.80 -4.93
CA VAL A 124 6.99 -10.19 -5.42
C VAL A 124 7.99 -10.25 -4.28
N MET A 125 8.10 -9.17 -3.52
CA MET A 125 9.07 -9.05 -2.43
C MET A 125 8.72 -9.95 -1.25
N THR A 126 7.43 -10.16 -0.99
CA THR A 126 6.97 -11.05 0.07
C THR A 126 7.18 -12.51 -0.31
N ALA A 127 6.91 -12.89 -1.55
CA ALA A 127 7.21 -14.24 -2.03
C ALA A 127 8.71 -14.52 -2.13
N GLY A 128 9.52 -13.52 -2.49
CA GLY A 128 10.96 -13.68 -2.68
C GLY A 128 11.80 -13.57 -1.41
N ILE A 129 11.45 -12.66 -0.49
CA ILE A 129 12.25 -12.37 0.72
C ILE A 129 11.41 -12.58 1.99
N GLY A 130 10.25 -11.91 2.09
CA GLY A 130 9.49 -11.85 3.34
C GLY A 130 9.10 -13.21 3.91
N LEU A 131 8.30 -13.99 3.18
CA LEU A 131 7.89 -15.32 3.60
C LEU A 131 9.07 -16.31 3.73
N PRO A 132 9.93 -16.50 2.72
CA PRO A 132 10.97 -17.53 2.81
C PRO A 132 12.05 -17.22 3.85
N LEU A 133 12.48 -15.96 3.99
CA LEU A 133 13.61 -15.61 4.85
C LEU A 133 13.17 -15.08 6.22
N ILE A 134 12.18 -14.19 6.29
CA ILE A 134 11.75 -13.64 7.58
C ILE A 134 10.84 -14.62 8.31
N VAL A 135 9.83 -15.18 7.64
CA VAL A 135 8.83 -16.04 8.31
C VAL A 135 9.34 -17.48 8.43
N ASN A 136 9.71 -18.12 7.32
CA ASN A 136 10.01 -19.55 7.32
C ASN A 136 11.40 -19.87 7.90
N GLN A 137 12.42 -19.05 7.61
CA GLN A 137 13.79 -19.31 8.07
C GLN A 137 14.08 -18.72 9.46
N LEU A 138 13.65 -17.49 9.73
CA LEU A 138 13.90 -16.79 11.00
C LEU A 138 12.74 -16.90 12.01
N GLY A 139 11.61 -17.50 11.63
CA GLY A 139 10.45 -17.68 12.52
C GLY A 139 9.67 -16.40 12.81
N GLY A 140 9.76 -15.39 11.95
CA GLY A 140 9.09 -14.10 12.13
C GLY A 140 7.58 -14.15 11.90
N ASN A 141 6.87 -13.23 12.53
CA ASN A 141 5.42 -13.13 12.45
C ASN A 141 4.96 -12.60 11.07
N PRO A 142 4.16 -13.36 10.30
CA PRO A 142 3.74 -12.96 8.95
C PRO A 142 2.83 -11.73 8.94
N ALA A 143 2.05 -11.49 10.00
CA ALA A 143 1.16 -10.33 10.06
C ALA A 143 1.95 -9.04 10.26
N ILE A 144 2.95 -9.06 11.15
CA ILE A 144 3.85 -7.92 11.39
C ILE A 144 4.69 -7.65 10.14
N MET A 145 5.27 -8.71 9.56
CA MET A 145 6.04 -8.63 8.32
C MET A 145 5.21 -8.03 7.19
N GLY A 146 3.98 -8.51 6.99
CA GLY A 146 3.09 -8.00 5.95
C GLY A 146 2.71 -6.53 6.15
N ALA A 147 2.35 -6.15 7.38
CA ALA A 147 1.94 -4.78 7.71
C ALA A 147 3.09 -3.78 7.52
N ILE A 148 4.25 -4.05 8.13
CA ILE A 148 5.40 -3.15 8.05
C ILE A 148 6.02 -3.18 6.65
N GLY A 149 6.00 -4.33 5.98
CA GLY A 149 6.41 -4.47 4.58
C GLY A 149 5.60 -3.56 3.65
N MET A 150 4.27 -3.57 3.76
CA MET A 150 3.40 -2.67 3.00
C MET A 150 3.69 -1.19 3.31
N LEU A 151 3.85 -0.82 4.58
CA LEU A 151 4.22 0.55 4.97
C LEU A 151 5.56 0.99 4.35
N SER A 152 6.52 0.07 4.28
CA SER A 152 7.82 0.31 3.65
C SER A 152 7.69 0.51 2.14
N GLY A 153 6.80 -0.24 1.48
CA GLY A 153 6.44 -0.01 0.08
C GLY A 153 5.84 1.38 -0.15
N PHE A 154 4.92 1.83 0.71
CA PHE A 154 4.34 3.17 0.60
C PHE A 154 5.39 4.28 0.79
N CYS A 155 6.43 4.07 1.59
CA CYS A 155 7.55 5.00 1.67
C CYS A 155 8.21 5.18 0.29
N GLY A 156 8.39 4.10 -0.48
CA GLY A 156 8.87 4.16 -1.86
C GLY A 156 7.90 4.90 -2.80
N THR A 157 6.59 4.76 -2.58
CA THR A 157 5.56 5.44 -3.38
C THR A 157 5.66 6.97 -3.25
N LEU A 158 6.00 7.48 -2.06
CA LEU A 158 6.21 8.91 -1.81
C LEU A 158 7.45 9.47 -2.52
N MET A 159 8.43 8.62 -2.82
CA MET A 159 9.74 9.03 -3.36
C MET A 159 9.87 8.87 -4.88
N THR A 160 8.84 8.38 -5.59
CA THR A 160 8.93 8.08 -7.03
C THR A 160 8.02 8.95 -7.91
N PRO A 161 8.49 9.42 -9.08
CA PRO A 161 7.64 10.08 -10.07
C PRO A 161 6.62 9.13 -10.72
N MET A 162 6.81 7.82 -10.61
CA MET A 162 5.90 6.83 -11.19
C MET A 162 4.59 6.65 -10.39
N ALA A 163 4.53 7.17 -9.16
CA ALA A 163 3.37 7.01 -8.29
C ALA A 163 2.21 7.90 -8.75
N ALA A 164 1.36 7.37 -9.63
CA ALA A 164 0.32 8.17 -10.23
C ALA A 164 -0.69 8.73 -9.21
N ASN A 165 -1.18 7.88 -8.32
CA ASN A 165 -2.23 8.24 -7.36
C ASN A 165 -1.76 9.17 -6.24
N PHE A 166 -0.44 9.24 -6.00
CA PHE A 166 0.14 10.01 -4.89
C PHE A 166 0.85 11.28 -5.37
N ASN A 167 1.53 11.21 -6.52
CA ASN A 167 2.41 12.29 -6.98
C ASN A 167 1.90 12.92 -8.27
N ILE A 168 1.49 12.13 -9.27
CA ILE A 168 1.10 12.67 -10.59
C ILE A 168 -0.29 13.32 -10.54
N VAL A 169 -1.31 12.63 -10.00
CA VAL A 169 -2.69 13.13 -9.98
C VAL A 169 -2.82 14.42 -9.16
N PRO A 170 -2.30 14.52 -7.92
CA PRO A 170 -2.39 15.76 -7.17
C PRO A 170 -1.62 16.91 -7.82
N ALA A 171 -0.45 16.64 -8.41
CA ALA A 171 0.30 17.67 -9.11
C ALA A 171 -0.43 18.20 -10.35
N ALA A 172 -1.15 17.34 -11.06
CA ALA A 172 -1.98 17.73 -12.20
C ALA A 172 -3.24 18.49 -11.75
N LEU A 173 -3.93 18.02 -10.72
CA LEU A 173 -5.14 18.68 -10.19
C LEU A 173 -4.85 20.06 -9.58
N LEU A 174 -3.66 20.26 -9.01
CA LEU A 174 -3.22 21.54 -8.45
C LEU A 174 -2.47 22.41 -9.46
N GLU A 175 -2.36 21.98 -10.72
CA GLU A 175 -1.63 22.66 -11.80
C GLU A 175 -0.23 23.16 -11.37
N LEU A 176 0.50 22.34 -10.62
CA LEU A 176 1.82 22.71 -10.12
C LEU A 176 2.78 22.99 -11.28
N GLN A 177 3.50 24.12 -11.21
CA GLN A 177 4.56 24.45 -12.16
C GLN A 177 5.66 23.36 -12.17
N ASP A 178 5.99 22.83 -10.98
CA ASP A 178 6.90 21.70 -10.82
C ASP A 178 6.12 20.42 -10.54
N LYS A 179 6.09 19.52 -11.54
CA LYS A 179 5.45 18.20 -11.43
C LYS A 179 6.06 17.32 -10.33
N ASN A 180 7.30 17.59 -9.92
CA ASN A 180 7.99 16.87 -8.85
C ASN A 180 7.93 17.61 -7.49
N GLY A 181 7.20 18.72 -7.39
CA GLY A 181 7.09 19.51 -6.15
C GLY A 181 6.58 18.69 -4.96
N VAL A 182 5.63 17.78 -5.20
CA VAL A 182 5.10 16.86 -4.19
C VAL A 182 6.20 15.94 -3.65
N ILE A 183 7.01 15.36 -4.52
CA ILE A 183 8.11 14.46 -4.15
C ILE A 183 9.18 15.21 -3.37
N LYS A 184 9.55 16.42 -3.80
CA LYS A 184 10.53 17.27 -3.10
C LYS A 184 10.08 17.61 -1.67
N ALA A 185 8.78 17.77 -1.45
CA ALA A 185 8.24 17.99 -0.10
C ALA A 185 8.21 16.71 0.75
N GLN A 186 8.05 15.53 0.13
CA GLN A 186 7.79 14.27 0.83
C GLN A 186 9.00 13.34 0.98
N TRP A 187 10.04 13.47 0.15
CA TRP A 187 11.12 12.47 0.07
C TRP A 187 11.80 12.25 1.42
N LEU A 188 12.06 13.34 2.16
CA LEU A 188 12.71 13.27 3.47
C LEU A 188 11.84 12.51 4.48
N THR A 189 10.54 12.79 4.49
CA THR A 189 9.57 12.08 5.33
C THR A 189 9.51 10.61 4.96
N GLY A 190 9.47 10.27 3.66
CA GLY A 190 9.49 8.90 3.18
C GLY A 190 10.75 8.14 3.59
N ALA A 191 11.92 8.76 3.48
CA ALA A 191 13.20 8.17 3.88
C ALA A 191 13.27 7.93 5.39
N LEU A 192 12.86 8.90 6.21
CA LEU A 192 12.84 8.76 7.67
C LEU A 192 11.85 7.67 8.11
N LEU A 193 10.66 7.62 7.52
CA LEU A 193 9.68 6.57 7.81
C LEU A 193 10.19 5.19 7.38
N LEU A 194 10.93 5.08 6.29
CA LEU A 194 11.53 3.82 5.87
C LEU A 194 12.53 3.31 6.92
N LEU A 195 13.37 4.20 7.47
CA LEU A 195 14.29 3.83 8.55
C LEU A 195 13.55 3.40 9.82
N VAL A 196 12.49 4.14 10.19
CA VAL A 196 11.64 3.78 11.33
C VAL A 196 10.98 2.42 11.11
N ASN A 197 10.40 2.18 9.93
CA ASN A 197 9.80 0.89 9.58
C ASN A 197 10.82 -0.25 9.63
N THR A 198 12.05 -0.01 9.18
CA THR A 198 13.15 -0.98 9.28
C THR A 198 13.45 -1.33 10.74
N ALA A 199 13.53 -0.33 11.62
CA ALA A 199 13.73 -0.54 13.05
C ALA A 199 12.54 -1.29 13.68
N LEU A 200 11.30 -0.88 13.38
CA LEU A 200 10.09 -1.53 13.88
C LEU A 200 10.02 -3.00 13.46
N MET A 201 10.36 -3.30 12.19
CA MET A 201 10.42 -4.68 11.71
C MET A 201 11.42 -5.49 12.54
N TYR A 202 12.63 -4.96 12.74
CA TYR A 202 13.68 -5.63 13.48
C TYR A 202 13.30 -5.93 14.93
N PHE A 203 12.65 -4.99 15.63
CA PHE A 203 12.30 -5.18 17.03
C PHE A 203 11.04 -6.03 17.25
N PHE A 204 10.06 -5.98 16.36
CA PHE A 204 8.75 -6.59 16.60
C PHE A 204 8.51 -7.90 15.86
N VAL A 205 9.13 -8.13 14.70
CA VAL A 205 8.76 -9.28 13.86
C VAL A 205 9.09 -10.63 14.50
N PHE A 206 10.10 -10.69 15.38
CA PHE A 206 10.52 -11.93 16.06
C PHE A 206 10.05 -12.04 17.52
N ARG A 207 9.29 -11.05 18.01
CA ARG A 207 8.92 -10.96 19.43
C ARG A 207 7.56 -11.61 19.74
N PHE A 208 6.75 -11.89 18.72
CA PHE A 208 5.37 -12.38 18.84
C PHE A 208 5.14 -13.57 17.92
#